data_AF-A0A397NER1-F1
#
_entry.id   AF-A0A397NER1-F1
#
_cell.length_a   1.000
_cell.length_b   1.000
_cell.length_c   1.000
_cell.angle_alpha   90.00
_cell.angle_beta   90.00
_cell.angle_gamma   90.00
#
_symmetry.space_group_name_H-M   'P 1'
#
loop_
_entity.id
_entity.type
_entity.pdbx_description
1 polymer ?
#
loop_
_entity_poly.entity_id
_entity_poly.type
_entity_poly.pdbx_seq_one_letter_code
_entity_poly.pdbx_strand_id
1 'polypeptide(L)'
;MVRVSASTTARPNFRDRCQRSRQQRTACADAASLQRRGGSGGDWKLQRQHRGSRRKDEMMIDFDELADVAKTIAWYKSNFFEGCEEDFVADFMVFCWQAVDPGRVASLDLDDETVDACADMLSELKLFVDERCGEWGAPAFWRRYIDWADYAADFPLDECKRFMRETVGYLEPSFFVFTTTGGAEMRSEVMAIFAEYSQSGKARATYVRSVIESRLATESFYRRSL
;
A
#
# COMPACT_ATOMS: atom_id res chain seq x y z
N MET A 1 9.77 -42.09 33.40
CA MET A 1 10.08 -42.24 31.95
C MET A 1 8.76 -42.07 31.20
N VAL A 2 8.43 -40.84 30.75
CA VAL A 2 7.22 -40.56 29.97
C VAL A 2 7.66 -39.81 28.72
N ARG A 3 7.34 -40.38 27.55
CA ARG A 3 7.68 -39.84 26.23
C ARG A 3 6.74 -38.69 25.87
N VAL A 4 7.37 -37.68 25.27
CA VAL A 4 6.79 -36.50 24.62
C VAL A 4 5.91 -36.90 23.43
N SER A 5 4.84 -36.16 23.15
CA SER A 5 4.29 -36.00 21.81
C SER A 5 4.03 -34.52 21.58
N ALA A 6 4.98 -33.88 20.89
CA ALA A 6 4.87 -32.51 20.42
C ALA A 6 3.96 -32.52 19.17
N SER A 7 2.83 -31.82 19.26
CA SER A 7 1.99 -31.52 18.11
C SER A 7 2.69 -30.48 17.25
N THR A 8 3.28 -30.89 16.14
CA THR A 8 3.81 -30.00 15.12
C THR A 8 2.64 -29.35 14.37
N THR A 9 2.28 -28.13 14.74
CA THR A 9 1.41 -27.27 13.92
C THR A 9 2.18 -26.92 12.65
N ALA A 10 1.82 -27.59 11.54
CA ALA A 10 2.38 -27.31 10.23
C ALA A 10 2.10 -25.85 9.84
N ARG A 11 3.16 -25.11 9.49
CA ARG A 11 3.03 -23.77 8.89
C ARG A 11 2.23 -23.91 7.58
N PRO A 12 1.19 -23.09 7.33
CA PRO A 12 0.46 -23.14 6.07
C PRO A 12 1.38 -22.83 4.89
N ASN A 13 1.23 -23.65 3.86
CA ASN A 13 2.09 -23.70 2.67
C ASN A 13 2.03 -22.37 1.91
N PHE A 14 3.15 -21.90 1.37
CA PHE A 14 3.28 -20.62 0.65
C PHE A 14 2.21 -20.47 -0.47
N ARG A 15 1.86 -21.60 -1.10
CA ARG A 15 0.82 -21.72 -2.13
C ARG A 15 -0.59 -21.39 -1.63
N ASP A 16 -0.93 -21.79 -0.42
CA ASP A 16 -2.24 -21.53 0.21
C ASP A 16 -2.34 -20.06 0.65
N ARG A 17 -1.20 -19.48 1.05
CA ARG A 17 -1.05 -18.05 1.37
C ARG A 17 -1.29 -17.18 0.13
N CYS A 18 -0.67 -17.56 -0.99
CA CYS A 18 -0.87 -16.93 -2.29
C CYS A 18 -2.33 -17.05 -2.78
N GLN A 19 -3.05 -18.15 -2.52
CA GLN A 19 -4.43 -18.29 -2.98
C GLN A 19 -5.42 -17.41 -2.20
N ARG A 20 -5.24 -17.26 -0.88
CA ARG A 20 -6.12 -16.38 -0.07
C ARG A 20 -5.84 -14.89 -0.31
N SER A 21 -4.56 -14.50 -0.39
CA SER A 21 -4.20 -13.14 -0.80
C SER A 21 -4.67 -12.86 -2.23
N ARG A 22 -4.57 -13.82 -3.15
CA ARG A 22 -5.11 -13.70 -4.50
C ARG A 22 -6.64 -13.65 -4.53
N GLN A 23 -7.39 -14.33 -3.67
CA GLN A 23 -8.86 -14.23 -3.57
C GLN A 23 -9.34 -12.88 -3.00
N GLN A 24 -8.65 -12.34 -2.00
CA GLN A 24 -8.96 -11.02 -1.45
C GLN A 24 -8.47 -9.88 -2.36
N ARG A 25 -7.34 -10.07 -3.07
CA ARG A 25 -6.84 -9.15 -4.10
C ARG A 25 -7.64 -9.24 -5.41
N THR A 26 -8.21 -10.39 -5.78
CA THR A 26 -9.15 -10.49 -6.92
C THR A 26 -10.48 -9.83 -6.62
N ALA A 27 -10.98 -9.83 -5.38
CA ALA A 27 -12.12 -8.99 -5.03
C ALA A 27 -11.86 -7.47 -5.26
N CYS A 28 -10.59 -7.02 -5.14
CA CYS A 28 -10.16 -5.66 -5.48
C CYS A 28 -9.74 -5.46 -6.96
N ALA A 29 -9.26 -6.51 -7.64
CA ALA A 29 -8.71 -6.46 -9.01
C ALA A 29 -9.73 -6.85 -10.11
N ASP A 30 -10.77 -7.61 -9.78
CA ASP A 30 -11.90 -7.90 -10.69
C ASP A 30 -12.69 -6.61 -11.00
N ALA A 31 -12.69 -5.64 -10.07
CA ALA A 31 -13.19 -4.29 -10.32
C ALA A 31 -12.34 -3.52 -11.36
N ALA A 32 -11.01 -3.74 -11.41
CA ALA A 32 -10.10 -3.05 -12.32
C ALA A 32 -10.01 -3.71 -13.72
N SER A 33 -10.26 -5.01 -13.82
CA SER A 33 -10.22 -5.75 -15.09
C SER A 33 -11.52 -5.65 -15.90
N LEU A 34 -12.66 -5.38 -15.26
CA LEU A 34 -13.94 -5.09 -15.94
C LEU A 34 -13.96 -3.75 -16.70
N GLN A 35 -13.07 -2.80 -16.40
CA GLN A 35 -12.99 -1.50 -17.10
C GLN A 35 -12.25 -1.55 -18.45
N ARG A 36 -11.44 -2.58 -18.74
CA ARG A 36 -10.71 -2.66 -20.02
C ARG A 36 -11.54 -3.19 -21.20
N ARG A 37 -12.82 -3.53 -21.00
CA ARG A 37 -13.70 -4.05 -22.06
C ARG A 37 -14.97 -3.23 -22.35
N GLY A 38 -15.15 -2.05 -21.77
CA GLY A 38 -16.35 -1.25 -22.02
C GLY A 38 -16.16 0.26 -21.93
N GLY A 39 -16.18 0.93 -23.09
CA GLY A 39 -16.85 2.24 -23.19
C GLY A 39 -15.97 3.49 -23.34
N SER A 40 -15.66 3.80 -24.61
CA SER A 40 -15.63 5.13 -25.26
C SER A 40 -15.93 6.40 -24.45
N GLY A 41 -15.04 7.39 -24.60
CA GLY A 41 -15.43 8.78 -24.91
C GLY A 41 -15.58 9.75 -23.73
N GLY A 42 -14.58 10.60 -23.52
CA GLY A 42 -14.67 11.76 -22.62
C GLY A 42 -13.44 12.65 -22.69
N ASP A 43 -13.45 13.58 -23.65
CA ASP A 43 -12.42 14.58 -23.93
C ASP A 43 -12.36 15.64 -22.81
N TRP A 44 -11.24 15.76 -22.09
CA TRP A 44 -10.99 16.84 -21.13
C TRP A 44 -9.64 17.51 -21.44
N LYS A 45 -9.68 18.54 -22.30
CA LYS A 45 -8.56 19.44 -22.54
C LYS A 45 -8.22 20.23 -21.27
N LEU A 46 -7.01 20.04 -20.75
CA LEU A 46 -6.38 20.90 -19.75
C LEU A 46 -5.36 21.83 -20.41
N GLN A 47 -5.60 23.14 -20.30
CA GLN A 47 -4.69 24.20 -20.72
C GLN A 47 -3.40 24.17 -19.88
N ARG A 48 -2.25 24.03 -20.55
CA ARG A 48 -0.93 24.35 -19.98
C ARG A 48 -0.75 25.87 -19.90
N GLN A 49 -0.43 26.38 -18.72
CA GLN A 49 0.37 27.61 -18.61
C GLN A 49 1.61 27.32 -17.77
N HIS A 50 2.77 27.46 -18.43
CA HIS A 50 4.08 27.49 -17.81
C HIS A 50 4.27 28.80 -17.04
N ARG A 51 4.65 28.72 -15.77
CA ARG A 51 5.52 29.72 -15.13
C ARG A 51 6.53 29.01 -14.26
N GLY A 52 7.80 29.15 -14.64
CA GLY A 52 8.92 28.64 -13.88
C GLY A 52 9.11 29.39 -12.57
N SER A 53 9.49 28.66 -11.54
CA SER A 53 10.22 29.19 -10.39
C SER A 53 11.08 28.06 -9.82
N ARG A 54 12.39 28.25 -9.84
CA ARG A 54 13.38 27.37 -9.21
C ARG A 54 13.02 27.15 -7.74
N ARG A 55 12.81 25.90 -7.33
CA ARG A 55 12.96 25.43 -5.95
C ARG A 55 13.70 24.09 -5.97
N LYS A 56 14.46 23.89 -4.89
CA LYS A 56 15.43 22.82 -4.59
C LYS A 56 14.93 21.43 -4.98
N ASP A 57 15.88 20.55 -5.27
CA ASP A 57 15.77 19.12 -5.62
C ASP A 57 14.80 18.32 -4.73
N GLU A 58 13.50 18.50 -4.92
CA GLU A 58 12.53 17.42 -4.76
C GLU A 58 12.65 16.59 -6.02
N MET A 59 13.52 15.58 -5.99
CA MET A 59 13.60 14.59 -7.07
C MET A 59 12.31 13.78 -7.02
N MET A 60 11.30 14.29 -7.72
CA MET A 60 10.03 13.62 -7.97
C MET A 60 10.36 12.32 -8.72
N ILE A 61 10.24 11.18 -8.05
CA ILE A 61 10.30 9.87 -8.71
C ILE A 61 9.21 9.88 -9.78
N ASP A 62 9.62 9.83 -11.04
CA ASP A 62 8.68 9.80 -12.16
C ASP A 62 7.90 8.49 -12.12
N PHE A 63 6.67 8.47 -12.63
CA PHE A 63 5.85 7.26 -12.65
C PHE A 63 6.54 6.11 -13.43
N ASP A 64 7.37 6.46 -14.41
CA ASP A 64 8.21 5.54 -15.17
C ASP A 64 9.41 5.01 -14.36
N GLU A 65 9.88 5.72 -13.32
CA GLU A 65 10.95 5.21 -12.44
C GLU A 65 10.43 4.17 -11.44
N LEU A 66 9.16 4.22 -11.05
CA LEU A 66 8.51 3.17 -10.25
C LEU A 66 8.30 1.84 -11.03
N ALA A 67 8.48 1.87 -12.35
CA ALA A 67 8.54 0.66 -13.18
C ALA A 67 9.93 0.01 -13.13
N ASP A 68 10.99 0.78 -12.89
CA ASP A 68 12.33 0.27 -12.62
C ASP A 68 12.50 0.02 -11.10
N VAL A 69 11.99 -1.14 -10.68
CA VAL A 69 11.99 -1.56 -9.27
C VAL A 69 13.41 -1.68 -8.73
N ALA A 70 14.37 -2.16 -9.53
CA ALA A 70 15.76 -2.32 -9.14
C ALA A 70 16.44 -0.97 -8.87
N LYS A 71 16.23 0.02 -9.73
CA LYS A 71 16.73 1.39 -9.49
C LYS A 71 16.08 2.02 -8.26
N THR A 72 14.77 1.85 -8.11
CA THR A 72 14.02 2.46 -7.00
C THR A 72 14.41 1.87 -5.65
N ILE A 73 14.57 0.55 -5.53
CA ILE A 73 15.04 -0.05 -4.27
C ILE A 73 16.46 0.41 -3.92
N ALA A 74 17.36 0.52 -4.90
CA ALA A 74 18.71 1.02 -4.68
C ALA A 74 18.69 2.47 -4.16
N TRP A 75 17.81 3.31 -4.72
CA TRP A 75 17.61 4.69 -4.23
C TRP A 75 17.14 4.72 -2.78
N TYR A 76 16.08 3.97 -2.44
CA TYR A 76 15.60 3.93 -1.04
C TYR A 76 16.69 3.44 -0.09
N LYS A 77 17.40 2.35 -0.43
CA LYS A 77 18.50 1.82 0.38
C LYS A 77 19.60 2.85 0.61
N SER A 78 19.98 3.62 -0.43
CA SER A 78 21.02 4.64 -0.30
C SER A 78 20.62 5.86 0.55
N ASN A 79 19.32 6.10 0.71
CA ASN A 79 18.77 7.21 1.50
C ASN A 79 18.24 6.76 2.87
N PHE A 80 18.26 5.46 3.17
CA PHE A 80 17.80 4.93 4.45
C PHE A 80 18.91 4.99 5.50
N PHE A 81 18.61 5.61 6.64
CA PHE A 81 19.47 5.71 7.82
C PHE A 81 18.62 5.77 9.10
N GLU A 82 19.23 5.55 10.26
CA GLU A 82 18.51 5.41 11.55
C GLU A 82 17.65 6.65 11.93
N GLY A 83 17.96 7.82 11.37
CA GLY A 83 17.24 9.07 11.62
C GLY A 83 16.27 9.49 10.51
N CYS A 84 15.86 8.58 9.62
CA CYS A 84 14.89 8.89 8.57
C CYS A 84 13.54 9.32 9.16
N GLU A 85 12.88 10.25 8.46
CA GLU A 85 11.49 10.63 8.74
C GLU A 85 10.56 9.43 8.65
N GLU A 86 9.58 9.34 9.56
CA GLU A 86 8.61 8.25 9.59
C GLU A 86 7.88 8.05 8.25
N ASP A 87 7.58 9.15 7.55
CA ASP A 87 6.93 9.12 6.24
C ASP A 87 7.78 8.46 5.16
N PHE A 88 9.10 8.54 5.25
CA PHE A 88 10.03 7.87 4.34
C PHE A 88 10.05 6.37 4.61
N VAL A 89 10.13 5.97 5.87
CA VAL A 89 10.12 4.55 6.29
C VAL A 89 8.82 3.89 5.85
N ALA A 90 7.67 4.52 6.10
CA ALA A 90 6.37 4.04 5.68
C ALA A 90 6.27 3.89 4.15
N ASP A 91 6.76 4.87 3.39
CA ASP A 91 6.75 4.82 1.93
C ASP A 91 7.63 3.69 1.39
N PHE A 92 8.82 3.51 1.96
CA PHE A 92 9.74 2.44 1.58
C PHE A 92 9.15 1.05 1.88
N MET A 93 8.49 0.89 3.03
CA MET A 93 7.78 -0.35 3.37
C MET A 93 6.71 -0.68 2.32
N VAL A 94 5.89 0.30 1.93
CA VAL A 94 4.83 0.09 0.93
C VAL A 94 5.43 -0.23 -0.44
N PHE A 95 6.51 0.46 -0.81
CA PHE A 95 7.23 0.16 -2.05
C PHE A 95 7.69 -1.31 -2.09
N CYS A 96 8.46 -1.75 -1.08
CA CYS A 96 8.95 -3.14 -1.02
C CYS A 96 7.81 -4.16 -1.00
N TRP A 97 6.74 -3.88 -0.24
CA TRP A 97 5.57 -4.75 -0.18
C TRP A 97 4.83 -4.86 -1.51
N GLN A 98 4.67 -3.76 -2.24
CA GLN A 98 4.07 -3.79 -3.58
C GLN A 98 4.97 -4.49 -4.60
N ALA A 99 6.28 -4.34 -4.50
CA ALA A 99 7.24 -4.97 -5.41
C ALA A 99 7.27 -6.51 -5.29
N VAL A 100 6.86 -7.07 -4.15
CA VAL A 100 6.72 -8.53 -3.95
C VAL A 100 5.30 -9.05 -4.18
N ASP A 101 4.35 -8.20 -4.60
CA ASP A 101 3.01 -8.65 -4.97
C ASP A 101 3.07 -9.55 -6.22
N PRO A 102 2.54 -10.79 -6.18
CA PRO A 102 2.63 -11.70 -7.32
C PRO A 102 1.99 -11.15 -8.61
N GLY A 103 0.97 -10.30 -8.50
CA GLY A 103 0.34 -9.65 -9.65
C GLY A 103 1.27 -8.61 -10.27
N ARG A 104 1.92 -7.78 -9.45
CA ARG A 104 2.90 -6.79 -9.89
C ARG A 104 4.14 -7.46 -10.48
N VAL A 105 4.71 -8.46 -9.79
CA VAL A 105 5.86 -9.27 -10.26
C VAL A 105 5.58 -9.82 -11.66
N ALA A 106 4.43 -10.48 -11.85
CA ALA A 106 4.05 -11.03 -13.15
C ALA A 106 3.78 -9.95 -14.21
N SER A 107 3.25 -8.78 -13.82
CA SER A 107 2.94 -7.71 -14.77
C SER A 107 4.16 -6.95 -15.28
N LEU A 108 5.22 -6.88 -14.47
CA LEU A 108 6.46 -6.17 -14.77
C LEU A 108 7.60 -7.12 -15.18
N ASP A 109 7.37 -8.43 -15.16
CA ASP A 109 8.36 -9.46 -15.44
C ASP A 109 9.63 -9.27 -14.58
N LEU A 110 9.44 -9.05 -13.28
CA LEU A 110 10.55 -8.80 -12.35
C LEU A 110 11.37 -10.07 -12.14
N ASP A 111 12.69 -9.90 -12.12
CA ASP A 111 13.64 -10.99 -11.84
C ASP A 111 13.65 -11.36 -10.34
N ASP A 112 14.04 -12.61 -10.07
CA ASP A 112 14.06 -13.17 -8.71
C ASP A 112 14.98 -12.37 -7.77
N GLU A 113 16.12 -11.84 -8.26
CA GLU A 113 17.07 -11.09 -7.43
C GLU A 113 16.45 -9.76 -6.94
N THR A 114 15.77 -9.04 -7.83
CA THR A 114 15.04 -7.81 -7.47
C THR A 114 13.91 -8.09 -6.48
N VAL A 115 13.17 -9.18 -6.68
CA VAL A 115 12.07 -9.59 -5.78
C VAL A 115 12.60 -9.97 -4.40
N ASP A 116 13.64 -10.79 -4.34
CA ASP A 116 14.29 -11.20 -3.08
C ASP A 116 14.86 -9.98 -2.34
N ALA A 117 15.51 -9.06 -3.05
CA ALA A 117 16.04 -7.85 -2.45
C ALA A 117 14.94 -6.96 -1.81
N CYS A 118 13.74 -6.91 -2.41
CA CYS A 118 12.58 -6.21 -1.84
C CYS A 118 12.01 -6.97 -0.63
N ALA A 119 11.94 -8.30 -0.69
CA ALA A 119 11.42 -9.14 0.38
C ALA A 119 12.29 -9.09 1.65
N ASP A 120 13.61 -9.18 1.47
CA ASP A 120 14.58 -9.06 2.55
C ASP A 120 14.50 -7.68 3.20
N MET A 121 14.49 -6.63 2.37
CA MET A 121 14.39 -5.25 2.85
C MET A 121 13.05 -4.98 3.58
N LEU A 122 11.93 -5.52 3.10
CA LEU A 122 10.67 -5.41 3.81
C LEU A 122 10.77 -6.06 5.21
N SER A 123 11.45 -7.20 5.32
CA SER A 123 11.65 -7.88 6.60
C SER A 123 12.50 -7.06 7.57
N GLU A 124 13.58 -6.46 7.07
CA GLU A 124 14.44 -5.54 7.84
C GLU A 124 13.68 -4.28 8.29
N LEU A 125 12.90 -3.66 7.41
CA LEU A 125 12.09 -2.48 7.76
C LEU A 125 11.05 -2.82 8.83
N LYS A 126 10.43 -4.01 8.75
CA LYS A 126 9.50 -4.48 9.77
C LYS A 126 10.16 -4.59 11.15
N LEU A 127 11.36 -5.16 11.21
CA LEU A 127 12.16 -5.23 12.45
C LEU A 127 12.55 -3.84 12.95
N PHE A 128 13.00 -2.95 12.04
CA PHE A 128 13.32 -1.57 12.38
C PHE A 128 12.12 -0.84 13.00
N VAL A 129 10.93 -1.00 12.45
CA VAL A 129 9.70 -0.41 13.02
C VAL A 129 9.42 -0.95 14.42
N ASP A 130 9.53 -2.27 14.61
CA ASP A 130 9.26 -2.92 15.88
C ASP A 130 10.27 -2.48 16.97
N GLU A 131 11.51 -2.15 16.61
CA GLU A 131 12.57 -1.76 17.54
C GLU A 131 12.68 -0.26 17.78
N ARG A 132 12.38 0.57 16.78
CA ARG A 132 12.80 1.99 16.73
C ARG A 132 11.67 2.99 16.51
N CYS A 133 10.53 2.57 15.96
CA CYS A 133 9.42 3.48 15.71
C CYS A 133 8.43 3.52 16.88
N GLY A 134 7.71 4.63 17.00
CA GLY A 134 6.59 4.73 17.95
C GLY A 134 5.40 3.87 17.52
N GLU A 135 4.59 3.44 18.49
CA GLU A 135 3.45 2.53 18.27
C GLU A 135 2.34 3.09 17.35
N TRP A 136 2.25 4.43 17.23
CA TRP A 136 1.12 5.10 16.57
C TRP A 136 1.51 5.91 15.33
N GLY A 137 2.77 5.80 14.90
CA GLY A 137 3.29 6.49 13.71
C GLY A 137 2.86 5.83 12.39
N ALA A 138 3.19 6.47 11.27
CA ALA A 138 2.90 5.92 9.95
C ALA A 138 3.54 4.54 9.70
N PRO A 139 4.83 4.30 10.06
CA PRO A 139 5.45 2.99 9.89
C PRO A 139 4.75 1.89 10.67
N ALA A 140 4.32 2.16 11.90
CA ALA A 140 3.59 1.20 12.73
C ALA A 140 2.22 0.84 12.13
N PHE A 141 1.50 1.81 11.56
CA PHE A 141 0.26 1.52 10.84
C PHE A 141 0.52 0.60 9.65
N TRP A 142 1.51 0.92 8.80
CA TRP A 142 1.82 0.11 7.61
C TRP A 142 2.32 -1.28 7.97
N ARG A 143 3.09 -1.41 9.04
CA ARG A 143 3.48 -2.69 9.63
C ARG A 143 2.28 -3.58 9.92
N ARG A 144 1.26 -3.02 10.61
CA ARG A 144 0.01 -3.72 10.97
C ARG A 144 -0.86 -4.00 9.76
N TYR A 145 -1.02 -3.02 8.87
CA TYR A 145 -1.78 -3.14 7.62
C TYR A 145 -1.23 -4.26 6.73
N ILE A 146 0.10 -4.33 6.54
CA ILE A 146 0.74 -5.35 5.70
C ILE A 146 0.51 -6.74 6.30
N ASP A 147 0.63 -6.91 7.62
CA ASP A 147 0.37 -8.21 8.25
C ASP A 147 -1.09 -8.64 8.13
N TRP A 148 -2.03 -7.71 8.23
CA TRP A 148 -3.42 -7.98 7.90
C TRP A 148 -3.57 -8.41 6.44
N ALA A 149 -2.97 -7.68 5.49
CA ALA A 149 -3.12 -7.92 4.07
C ALA A 149 -2.44 -9.21 3.56
N ASP A 150 -1.32 -9.63 4.17
CA ASP A 150 -0.55 -10.81 3.75
C ASP A 150 -0.90 -12.06 4.56
N TYR A 151 -1.18 -11.90 5.85
CA TYR A 151 -1.36 -13.01 6.79
C TYR A 151 -2.78 -13.14 7.34
N ALA A 152 -3.70 -12.27 6.92
CA ALA A 152 -5.04 -12.17 7.52
C ALA A 152 -4.94 -12.04 9.05
N ALA A 153 -3.91 -11.36 9.54
CA ALA A 153 -3.75 -11.06 10.96
C ALA A 153 -4.90 -10.15 11.42
N ASP A 154 -5.31 -10.29 12.68
CA ASP A 154 -6.35 -9.43 13.25
C ASP A 154 -5.88 -7.97 13.25
N PHE A 155 -6.70 -7.09 12.66
CA PHE A 155 -6.49 -5.65 12.67
C PHE A 155 -7.84 -4.93 12.87
N PRO A 156 -8.32 -4.84 14.13
CA PRO A 156 -9.64 -4.30 14.43
C PRO A 156 -9.76 -2.81 14.10
N LEU A 157 -10.97 -2.40 13.69
CA LEU A 157 -11.25 -1.01 13.32
C LEU A 157 -10.97 -0.01 14.45
N ASP A 158 -11.15 -0.40 15.70
CA ASP A 158 -10.87 0.47 16.86
C ASP A 158 -9.38 0.74 17.06
N GLU A 159 -8.52 -0.24 16.74
CA GLU A 159 -7.06 -0.07 16.70
C GLU A 159 -6.70 0.89 15.54
N CYS A 160 -7.27 0.69 14.36
CA CYS A 160 -7.05 1.58 13.22
C CYS A 160 -7.48 3.03 13.50
N LYS A 161 -8.66 3.24 14.12
CA LYS A 161 -9.12 4.56 14.55
C LYS A 161 -8.23 5.18 15.61
N ARG A 162 -7.49 4.38 16.39
CA ARG A 162 -6.55 4.87 17.39
C ARG A 162 -5.34 5.55 16.76
N PHE A 163 -4.80 5.05 15.65
CA PHE A 163 -3.70 5.73 14.92
C PHE A 163 -4.03 7.19 14.59
N MET A 164 -5.26 7.48 14.14
CA MET A 164 -5.69 8.85 13.84
C MET A 164 -5.89 9.72 15.08
N ARG A 165 -6.21 9.12 16.24
CA ARG A 165 -6.39 9.85 17.50
C ARG A 165 -5.05 10.21 18.15
N GLU A 166 -4.10 9.29 18.12
CA GLU A 166 -2.81 9.42 18.79
C GLU A 166 -1.82 10.25 17.94
N THR A 167 -1.95 10.23 16.61
CA THR A 167 -1.07 10.98 15.71
C THR A 167 -1.86 12.04 14.93
N VAL A 168 -1.77 13.28 15.42
CA VAL A 168 -2.47 14.43 14.81
C VAL A 168 -2.04 14.63 13.37
N GLY A 169 -3.03 14.77 12.48
CA GLY A 169 -2.79 14.99 11.04
C GLY A 169 -2.53 13.71 10.24
N TYR A 170 -2.35 12.57 10.90
CA TYR A 170 -2.15 11.30 10.21
C TYR A 170 -3.49 10.65 9.86
N LEU A 171 -4.00 10.96 8.66
CA LEU A 171 -5.33 10.51 8.22
C LEU A 171 -5.32 9.16 7.50
N GLU A 172 -4.17 8.66 7.00
CA GLU A 172 -4.13 7.43 6.19
C GLU A 172 -4.93 6.24 6.74
N PRO A 173 -4.95 5.94 8.05
CA PRO A 173 -5.74 4.83 8.57
C PRO A 173 -7.23 4.88 8.17
N SER A 174 -7.77 6.07 7.87
CA SER A 174 -9.12 6.24 7.36
C SER A 174 -9.41 5.48 6.05
N PHE A 175 -8.45 5.26 5.15
CA PHE A 175 -8.70 4.50 3.92
C PHE A 175 -9.04 3.03 4.25
N PHE A 176 -8.38 2.46 5.26
CA PHE A 176 -8.66 1.10 5.71
C PHE A 176 -10.05 1.00 6.35
N VAL A 177 -10.40 1.96 7.21
CA VAL A 177 -11.75 2.02 7.81
C VAL A 177 -12.82 2.17 6.73
N PHE A 178 -12.63 3.09 5.79
CA PHE A 178 -13.56 3.33 4.68
C PHE A 178 -13.76 2.09 3.82
N THR A 179 -12.67 1.42 3.43
CA THR A 179 -12.76 0.21 2.59
C THR A 179 -13.42 -0.95 3.32
N THR A 180 -13.05 -1.20 4.57
CA THR A 180 -13.57 -2.31 5.40
C THR A 180 -15.05 -2.13 5.74
N THR A 181 -15.50 -0.89 5.94
CA THR A 181 -16.91 -0.57 6.21
C THR A 181 -17.74 -0.42 4.94
N GLY A 182 -17.18 -0.72 3.77
CA GLY A 182 -17.88 -0.58 2.49
C GLY A 182 -18.16 0.87 2.09
N GLY A 183 -17.52 1.84 2.72
CA GLY A 183 -17.65 3.27 2.48
C GLY A 183 -18.61 3.98 3.43
N ALA A 184 -19.10 3.30 4.47
CA ALA A 184 -20.04 3.87 5.44
C ALA A 184 -19.36 4.87 6.40
N GLU A 185 -18.08 4.67 6.72
CA GLU A 185 -17.32 5.52 7.63
C GLU A 185 -16.14 6.22 6.94
N MET A 186 -15.73 7.37 7.48
CA MET A 186 -14.50 8.09 7.11
C MET A 186 -14.42 8.62 5.67
N ARG A 187 -15.56 8.84 5.01
CA ARG A 187 -15.59 9.33 3.62
C ARG A 187 -14.89 10.69 3.47
N SER A 188 -15.12 11.63 4.39
CA SER A 188 -14.52 12.97 4.36
C SER A 188 -12.99 12.92 4.42
N GLU A 189 -12.47 12.13 5.35
CA GLU A 189 -11.05 11.93 5.61
C GLU A 189 -10.37 11.28 4.41
N VAL A 190 -11.03 10.26 3.83
CA VAL A 190 -10.56 9.60 2.61
C VAL A 190 -10.51 10.55 1.42
N MET A 191 -11.50 11.43 1.25
CA MET A 191 -11.47 12.43 0.18
C MET A 191 -10.37 13.47 0.39
N ALA A 192 -10.05 13.82 1.64
CA ALA A 192 -8.94 14.71 1.95
C ALA A 192 -7.60 14.07 1.56
N ILE A 193 -7.36 12.82 1.96
CA ILE A 193 -6.16 12.06 1.55
C ILE A 193 -6.10 11.92 0.04
N PHE A 194 -7.22 11.58 -0.60
CA PHE A 194 -7.27 11.40 -2.03
C PHE A 194 -6.85 12.66 -2.78
N ALA A 195 -7.31 13.82 -2.33
CA ALA A 195 -6.91 15.11 -2.89
C ALA A 195 -5.41 15.39 -2.66
N GLU A 196 -4.89 15.14 -1.45
CA GLU A 196 -3.48 15.31 -1.13
C GLU A 196 -2.58 14.40 -1.98
N TYR A 197 -2.98 13.13 -2.14
CA TYR A 197 -2.18 12.11 -2.82
C TYR A 197 -2.27 12.17 -4.34
N SER A 198 -3.22 12.94 -4.88
CA SER A 198 -3.37 13.15 -6.32
C SER A 198 -2.11 13.73 -6.98
N GLN A 199 -1.28 14.46 -6.23
CA GLN A 199 -0.07 15.14 -6.71
C GLN A 199 1.23 14.44 -6.26
N SER A 200 1.14 13.35 -5.50
CA SER A 200 2.30 12.71 -4.89
C SER A 200 2.87 11.60 -5.79
N GLY A 201 4.20 11.58 -5.97
CA GLY A 201 4.93 10.50 -6.63
C GLY A 201 5.31 9.33 -5.71
N LYS A 202 4.91 9.38 -4.43
CA LYS A 202 5.25 8.36 -3.43
C LYS A 202 4.54 7.02 -3.73
N ALA A 203 5.21 5.91 -3.47
CA ALA A 203 4.66 4.56 -3.68
C ALA A 203 3.41 4.34 -2.82
N ARG A 204 3.48 4.76 -1.55
CA ARG A 204 2.37 4.74 -0.60
C ARG A 204 1.17 5.54 -1.08
N ALA A 205 1.41 6.76 -1.58
CA ALA A 205 0.34 7.61 -2.08
C ALA A 205 -0.37 6.99 -3.30
N THR A 206 0.42 6.42 -4.21
CA THR A 206 -0.10 5.71 -5.39
C THR A 206 -0.96 4.52 -5.00
N TYR A 207 -0.50 3.71 -4.04
CA TYR A 207 -1.25 2.55 -3.55
C TYR A 207 -2.57 2.97 -2.87
N VAL A 208 -2.52 3.89 -1.91
CA VAL A 208 -3.71 4.37 -1.18
C VAL A 208 -4.74 4.94 -2.15
N ARG A 209 -4.31 5.75 -3.13
CA ARG A 209 -5.17 6.27 -4.20
C ARG A 209 -5.87 5.16 -4.97
N SER A 210 -5.13 4.14 -5.43
CA SER A 210 -5.68 3.02 -6.18
C SER A 210 -6.73 2.23 -5.39
N VAL A 211 -6.52 2.06 -4.08
CA VAL A 211 -7.47 1.37 -3.20
C VAL A 211 -8.76 2.17 -3.05
N ILE A 212 -8.65 3.48 -2.83
CA ILE A 212 -9.80 4.39 -2.71
C ILE A 212 -10.59 4.42 -4.02
N GLU A 213 -9.92 4.60 -5.16
CA GLU A 213 -10.53 4.59 -6.49
C GLU A 213 -11.33 3.32 -6.76
N SER A 214 -10.73 2.15 -6.52
CA SER A 214 -11.39 0.85 -6.71
C SER A 214 -12.67 0.73 -5.87
N ARG A 215 -12.62 1.20 -4.62
CA ARG A 215 -13.79 1.19 -3.73
C ARG A 215 -14.89 2.14 -4.21
N LEU A 216 -14.55 3.35 -4.62
CA LEU A 216 -15.51 4.33 -5.13
C LEU A 216 -16.17 3.89 -6.43
N ALA A 217 -15.40 3.27 -7.33
CA ALA A 217 -15.92 2.68 -8.57
C ALA A 217 -16.97 1.60 -8.25
N THR A 218 -16.65 0.70 -7.32
CA THR A 218 -17.54 -0.37 -6.86
C THR A 218 -18.83 0.19 -6.24
N GLU A 219 -18.72 1.19 -5.38
CA GLU A 219 -19.88 1.87 -4.79
C GLU A 219 -20.78 2.50 -5.85
N SER A 220 -20.19 3.18 -6.84
CA SER A 220 -20.94 3.81 -7.93
C SER A 220 -21.70 2.79 -8.77
N PHE A 221 -21.13 1.61 -8.98
CA PHE A 221 -21.78 0.51 -9.67
C PHE A 221 -23.00 0.01 -8.89
N TYR A 222 -22.84 -0.27 -7.59
CA TYR A 222 -23.96 -0.69 -6.74
C TYR A 222 -25.09 0.33 -6.70
N ARG A 223 -24.78 1.63 -6.62
CA ARG A 223 -25.80 2.68 -6.64
C ARG A 223 -26.54 2.80 -7.98
N ARG A 224 -25.93 2.41 -9.09
CA ARG A 224 -26.58 2.41 -10.42
C ARG A 224 -27.41 1.16 -10.68
N SER A 225 -27.14 0.07 -9.96
CA SER A 225 -27.86 -1.20 -10.09
C SER A 225 -29.07 -1.35 -9.17
N LEU A 226 -29.31 -0.37 -8.28
CA LEU A 226 -30.48 -0.24 -7.42
C LEU A 226 -31.48 0.76 -8.02
#